data_AF-A0A7R8VVI5-F1
#
_entry.id   AF-A0A7R8VVI5-F1
#
_cell.length_a   1.000
_cell.length_b   1.000
_cell.length_c   1.000
_cell.angle_alpha   90.00
_cell.angle_beta   90.00
_cell.angle_gamma   90.00
#
_symmetry.space_group_name_H-M   'P 1'
#
loop_
_entity.id
_entity.type
_entity.pdbx_description
1 polymer ?
#
loop_
_entity_poly.entity_id
_entity_poly.type
_entity_poly.pdbx_seq_one_letter_code
_entity_poly.pdbx_strand_id
1 'polypeptide(L)'
;MEFCPHGTKLECSKMRPKVPCKKLHFKKIIQKHTDESLGDCSFLNTCFHMDTCKYVHYEVDGPTVQFPKESFSKIESVETKTLGRTNQDTTILYPAQWVQCDLRYLDMTVLGKFAVIMADPPWDIHMELPYGTMSDDEMRQLGIPTLQDDGLIFLWVTGRAMELGRDCLKLWGYERVDEIIWVKTNQLQRIIRTGRTGHWLNHGKEHCLVSMTPLP
;
A
#
# COMPACT_ATOMS: atom_id res chain seq x y z
N MET A 1 -14.36 -10.00 -3.74
CA MET A 1 -14.96 -10.17 -5.08
C MET A 1 -13.84 -10.65 -6.00
N GLU A 2 -14.01 -11.78 -6.70
CA GLU A 2 -12.94 -12.33 -7.57
C GLU A 2 -13.00 -11.75 -8.98
N PHE A 3 -11.84 -11.53 -9.60
CA PHE A 3 -11.73 -11.13 -11.01
C PHE A 3 -12.05 -12.29 -11.95
N CYS A 4 -12.73 -11.98 -13.06
CA CYS A 4 -12.93 -12.94 -14.13
C CYS A 4 -11.62 -13.17 -14.90
N PRO A 5 -11.16 -14.42 -15.10
CA PRO A 5 -9.93 -14.69 -15.85
C PRO A 5 -10.01 -14.28 -17.32
N HIS A 6 -11.22 -14.06 -17.84
CA HIS A 6 -11.44 -13.63 -19.21
C HIS A 6 -11.45 -12.10 -19.37
N GLY A 7 -11.28 -11.31 -18.30
CA GLY A 7 -11.18 -9.85 -18.35
C GLY A 7 -12.51 -9.15 -18.67
N THR A 8 -12.99 -9.27 -19.90
CA THR A 8 -14.23 -8.61 -20.37
C THR A 8 -15.44 -9.53 -20.34
N LYS A 9 -16.66 -8.98 -20.20
CA LYS A 9 -17.90 -9.78 -20.29
C LYS A 9 -18.04 -10.45 -21.65
N LEU A 10 -17.61 -9.79 -22.72
CA LEU A 10 -17.67 -10.32 -24.09
C LEU A 10 -16.82 -11.60 -24.21
N GLU A 11 -15.59 -11.58 -23.74
CA GLU A 11 -14.69 -12.75 -23.77
C GLU A 11 -15.17 -13.84 -22.82
N CYS A 12 -15.66 -13.47 -21.64
CA CYS A 12 -16.24 -14.43 -20.69
C CYS A 12 -17.47 -15.15 -21.28
N SER A 13 -18.35 -14.41 -21.97
CA SER A 13 -19.56 -14.98 -22.57
C SER A 13 -19.23 -15.91 -23.75
N LYS A 14 -18.15 -15.67 -24.49
CA LYS A 14 -17.70 -16.60 -25.54
C LYS A 14 -17.27 -17.95 -24.94
N MET A 15 -16.63 -17.93 -23.77
CA MET A 15 -16.17 -19.14 -23.08
C MET A 15 -17.28 -19.84 -22.28
N ARG A 16 -18.26 -19.08 -21.77
CA ARG A 16 -19.39 -19.59 -20.97
C ARG A 16 -20.72 -18.94 -21.40
N PRO A 17 -21.24 -19.26 -22.59
CA PRO A 17 -22.40 -18.56 -23.16
C PRO A 17 -23.72 -18.75 -22.40
N LYS A 18 -23.82 -19.77 -21.54
CA LYS A 18 -25.08 -20.15 -20.87
C LYS A 18 -25.10 -19.86 -19.36
N VAL A 19 -24.00 -19.37 -18.78
CA VAL A 19 -23.89 -19.15 -17.33
C VAL A 19 -23.48 -17.71 -17.05
N PRO A 20 -24.32 -16.92 -16.37
CA PRO A 20 -23.96 -15.55 -15.99
C PRO A 20 -22.78 -15.58 -15.01
N CYS A 21 -21.70 -14.92 -15.37
CA CYS A 21 -20.50 -14.85 -14.55
C CYS A 21 -20.67 -13.75 -13.48
N LYS A 22 -20.60 -14.15 -12.20
CA LYS A 22 -20.70 -13.22 -11.04
C LYS A 22 -19.35 -12.56 -10.68
N LYS A 23 -18.29 -12.85 -11.43
CA LYS A 23 -16.95 -12.28 -11.20
C LYS A 23 -16.88 -10.85 -11.73
N LEU A 24 -15.89 -10.10 -11.26
CA LEU A 24 -15.63 -8.74 -11.74
C LEU A 24 -15.10 -8.79 -13.17
N HIS A 25 -15.67 -7.95 -14.03
CA HIS A 25 -15.24 -7.79 -15.42
C HIS A 25 -14.86 -6.32 -15.68
N PHE A 26 -14.18 -6.10 -16.79
CA PHE A 26 -13.80 -4.79 -17.26
C PHE A 26 -14.41 -4.48 -18.61
N LYS A 27 -14.62 -3.19 -18.87
CA LYS A 27 -15.09 -2.66 -20.14
C LYS A 27 -13.99 -1.78 -20.74
N LYS A 28 -13.61 -2.08 -21.97
CA LYS A 28 -12.64 -1.28 -22.73
C LYS A 28 -13.20 0.12 -22.98
N ILE A 29 -12.36 1.13 -22.77
CA ILE A 29 -12.58 2.52 -23.18
C ILE A 29 -11.69 2.74 -24.41
N ILE A 30 -12.31 2.86 -25.59
CA ILE A 30 -11.64 3.07 -26.87
C ILE A 30 -12.00 4.47 -27.38
N GLN A 31 -10.98 5.30 -27.61
CA GLN A 31 -11.11 6.64 -28.18
C GLN A 31 -10.57 6.68 -29.61
N LYS A 32 -10.79 7.78 -30.35
CA LYS A 32 -10.40 7.91 -31.77
C LYS A 32 -8.90 7.73 -32.00
N HIS A 33 -8.07 8.14 -31.05
CA HIS A 33 -6.61 8.03 -31.08
C HIS A 33 -6.08 6.77 -30.39
N THR A 34 -6.96 5.90 -29.88
CA THR A 34 -6.55 4.63 -29.28
C THR A 34 -6.04 3.67 -30.36
N ASP A 35 -4.87 3.09 -30.13
CA ASP A 35 -4.25 2.07 -30.95
C ASP A 35 -4.14 0.78 -30.12
N GLU A 36 -5.01 -0.19 -30.42
CA GLU A 36 -5.06 -1.46 -29.69
C GLU A 36 -3.77 -2.29 -29.83
N SER A 37 -2.93 -2.04 -30.84
CA SER A 37 -1.66 -2.76 -31.02
C SER A 37 -0.60 -2.39 -29.98
N LEU A 38 -0.74 -1.21 -29.36
CA LEU A 38 0.17 -0.72 -28.31
C LEU A 38 -0.09 -1.37 -26.94
N GLY A 39 -1.22 -2.10 -26.80
CA GLY A 39 -1.63 -2.72 -25.56
C GLY A 39 -2.32 -1.76 -24.58
N ASP A 40 -2.33 -2.14 -23.30
CA ASP A 40 -3.15 -1.48 -22.28
C ASP A 40 -2.38 -0.38 -21.54
N CYS A 41 -3.08 0.72 -21.22
CA CYS A 41 -2.53 1.80 -20.42
C CYS A 41 -2.31 1.32 -18.99
N SER A 42 -1.13 1.56 -18.42
CA SER A 42 -0.87 1.19 -17.02
C SER A 42 -1.82 1.88 -16.04
N PHE A 43 -2.31 3.07 -16.38
CA PHE A 43 -3.20 3.87 -15.52
C PHE A 43 -4.69 3.66 -15.82
N LEU A 44 -5.06 2.89 -16.85
CA LEU A 44 -6.47 2.55 -17.15
C LEU A 44 -7.40 3.77 -17.05
N ASN A 45 -8.49 3.73 -16.30
CA ASN A 45 -9.41 4.86 -16.16
C ASN A 45 -8.86 6.05 -15.33
N THR A 46 -7.70 5.95 -14.68
CA THR A 46 -7.06 7.04 -13.92
C THR A 46 -5.93 7.72 -14.70
N CYS A 47 -5.84 7.50 -16.01
CA CYS A 47 -4.86 8.17 -16.86
C CYS A 47 -5.09 9.70 -16.91
N PHE A 48 -4.06 10.47 -16.56
CA PHE A 48 -4.10 11.95 -16.60
C PHE A 48 -4.18 12.53 -18.02
N HIS A 49 -3.87 11.73 -19.05
CA HIS A 49 -3.83 12.16 -20.44
C HIS A 49 -4.81 11.37 -21.30
N MET A 50 -6.01 11.10 -20.78
CA MET A 50 -7.01 10.28 -21.45
C MET A 50 -7.24 10.70 -22.91
N ASP A 51 -7.35 12.02 -23.14
CA ASP A 51 -7.67 12.61 -24.44
C ASP A 51 -6.54 12.55 -25.48
N THR A 52 -5.32 12.17 -25.08
CA THR A 52 -4.17 12.04 -25.98
C THR A 52 -3.46 10.70 -25.88
N CYS A 53 -3.81 9.87 -24.89
CA CYS A 53 -3.16 8.60 -24.62
C CYS A 53 -3.63 7.53 -25.61
N LYS A 54 -2.68 6.96 -26.38
CA LYS A 54 -2.96 5.98 -27.44
C LYS A 54 -3.23 4.56 -26.92
N TYR A 55 -2.96 4.26 -25.66
CA TYR A 55 -3.13 2.92 -25.10
C TYR A 55 -4.62 2.60 -24.80
N VAL A 56 -4.95 1.32 -24.68
CA VAL A 56 -6.31 0.86 -24.32
C VAL A 56 -6.56 1.10 -22.82
N HIS A 57 -7.66 1.78 -22.48
CA HIS A 57 -8.07 1.98 -21.09
C HIS A 57 -9.25 1.06 -20.72
N TYR A 58 -9.48 0.87 -19.43
CA TYR A 58 -10.58 0.03 -18.94
C TYR A 58 -11.26 0.68 -17.75
N GLU A 59 -12.56 0.49 -17.64
CA GLU A 59 -13.36 0.72 -16.43
C GLU A 59 -13.94 -0.59 -15.90
N VAL A 60 -14.35 -0.61 -14.64
CA VAL A 60 -15.03 -1.76 -14.03
C VAL A 60 -16.45 -1.87 -14.61
N ASP A 61 -16.80 -3.04 -15.14
CA ASP A 61 -18.09 -3.33 -15.76
C ASP A 61 -19.12 -3.85 -14.74
N GLY A 62 -19.57 -2.94 -13.87
CA GLY A 62 -20.56 -3.18 -12.81
C GLY A 62 -20.69 -1.95 -11.90
N PRO A 63 -21.53 -1.99 -10.86
CA PRO A 63 -21.52 -0.95 -9.85
C PRO A 63 -20.10 -0.88 -9.28
N THR A 64 -19.35 0.17 -9.64
CA THR A 64 -18.20 0.63 -8.89
C THR A 64 -18.62 0.66 -7.44
N VAL A 65 -17.84 0.05 -6.56
CA VAL A 65 -18.05 0.09 -5.11
C VAL A 65 -18.52 1.50 -4.75
N GLN A 66 -19.82 1.67 -4.50
CA GLN A 66 -20.24 2.74 -3.63
C GLN A 66 -19.61 2.32 -2.32
N PHE A 67 -18.59 3.04 -1.87
CA PHE A 67 -18.17 2.94 -0.48
C PHE A 67 -19.46 2.98 0.34
N PRO A 68 -19.74 1.99 1.19
CA PRO A 68 -20.90 2.05 2.04
C PRO A 68 -20.85 3.40 2.74
N LYS A 69 -21.79 4.30 2.44
CA LYS A 69 -22.10 5.38 3.38
C LYS A 69 -22.40 4.64 4.66
N GLU A 70 -21.60 4.86 5.70
CA GLU A 70 -21.75 4.22 7.00
C GLU A 70 -23.17 4.44 7.51
N SER A 71 -24.07 3.53 7.18
CA SER A 71 -25.32 3.34 7.89
C SER A 71 -25.01 2.30 8.95
N PHE A 72 -24.72 2.78 10.15
CA PHE A 72 -24.68 1.97 11.37
C PHE A 72 -26.06 1.29 11.56
N SER A 73 -26.25 0.12 10.94
CA SER A 73 -27.34 -0.77 11.28
C SER A 73 -26.83 -1.76 12.33
N LYS A 74 -27.33 -1.59 13.55
CA LYS A 74 -27.16 -2.48 14.71
C LYS A 74 -27.23 -3.95 14.28
N ILE A 75 -26.17 -4.72 14.53
CA ILE A 75 -26.23 -6.18 14.47
C ILE A 75 -26.32 -6.68 15.91
N GLU A 76 -27.42 -7.36 16.18
CA GLU A 76 -27.75 -8.02 17.44
C GLU A 76 -26.76 -9.15 17.75
N SER A 77 -26.42 -9.27 19.03
CA SER A 77 -25.50 -10.26 19.59
C SER A 77 -26.01 -11.68 19.43
N VAL A 78 -25.27 -12.51 18.68
CA VAL A 78 -25.47 -13.96 18.68
C VAL A 78 -24.58 -14.57 19.77
N GLU A 79 -25.22 -15.05 20.84
CA GLU A 79 -24.58 -15.79 21.93
C GLU A 79 -23.93 -17.07 21.40
N THR A 80 -22.60 -17.15 21.55
CA THR A 80 -21.87 -18.41 21.30
C THR A 80 -21.46 -18.99 22.65
N LYS A 81 -21.98 -20.18 22.93
CA LYS A 81 -21.77 -20.93 24.18
C LYS A 81 -20.29 -21.20 24.42
N THR A 82 -19.85 -20.80 25.61
CA THR A 82 -18.54 -21.00 26.22
C THR A 82 -18.20 -22.49 26.43
N LEU A 83 -17.08 -22.95 25.88
CA LEU A 83 -16.28 -24.01 26.50
C LEU A 83 -15.03 -23.38 27.12
N GLY A 84 -14.82 -23.68 28.40
CA GLY A 84 -13.85 -23.00 29.26
C GLY A 84 -12.41 -23.07 28.79
N ARG A 85 -11.77 -21.90 28.80
CA ARG A 85 -10.32 -21.74 28.81
C ARG A 85 -9.98 -20.64 29.82
N THR A 86 -9.19 -21.01 30.81
CA THR A 86 -8.75 -20.23 31.98
C THR A 86 -7.88 -19.03 31.58
N ASN A 87 -8.09 -17.90 32.26
CA ASN A 87 -7.43 -16.59 32.13
C ASN A 87 -7.45 -15.95 30.73
N GLN A 88 -8.52 -15.18 30.48
CA GLN A 88 -8.67 -14.34 29.31
C GLN A 88 -7.79 -13.10 29.43
N ASP A 89 -6.61 -13.11 28.82
CA ASP A 89 -6.00 -11.89 28.29
C ASP A 89 -6.96 -11.33 27.23
N THR A 90 -7.91 -10.53 27.68
CA THR A 90 -8.81 -9.82 26.75
C THR A 90 -7.98 -8.74 26.07
N THR A 91 -7.64 -8.94 24.79
CA THR A 91 -7.00 -7.90 23.99
C THR A 91 -7.92 -6.68 23.93
N ILE A 92 -7.51 -5.58 24.58
CA ILE A 92 -8.25 -4.32 24.56
C ILE A 92 -7.97 -3.62 23.23
N LEU A 93 -9.02 -3.39 22.43
CA LEU A 93 -8.92 -2.59 21.21
C LEU A 93 -9.37 -1.15 21.51
N TYR A 94 -8.43 -0.22 21.42
CA TYR A 94 -8.71 1.20 21.49
C TYR A 94 -9.16 1.74 20.11
N PRO A 95 -9.97 2.81 20.06
CA PRO A 95 -10.27 3.50 18.81
C PRO A 95 -9.00 4.15 18.22
N ALA A 96 -9.06 4.51 16.93
CA ALA A 96 -7.96 5.18 16.25
C ALA A 96 -7.64 6.54 16.89
N GLN A 97 -6.34 6.85 17.02
CA GLN A 97 -5.82 8.07 17.63
C GLN A 97 -4.76 8.68 16.70
N TRP A 98 -4.64 10.00 16.66
CA TRP A 98 -3.67 10.70 15.81
C TRP A 98 -3.23 12.03 16.43
N VAL A 99 -2.06 12.49 16.03
CA VAL A 99 -1.50 13.81 16.38
C VAL A 99 -0.93 14.43 15.11
N GLN A 100 -1.34 15.66 14.79
CA GLN A 100 -0.69 16.44 13.74
C GLN A 100 0.49 17.19 14.36
N CYS A 101 1.71 16.83 13.97
CA CYS A 101 2.93 17.41 14.53
C CYS A 101 4.08 17.35 13.54
N ASP A 102 5.12 18.13 13.82
CA ASP A 102 6.43 17.96 13.21
C ASP A 102 7.24 16.96 14.04
N LEU A 103 7.54 15.79 13.46
CA LEU A 103 8.26 14.72 14.16
C LEU A 103 9.69 15.11 14.56
N ARG A 104 10.26 16.15 13.96
CA ARG A 104 11.60 16.67 14.34
C ARG A 104 11.59 17.34 15.71
N TYR A 105 10.43 17.82 16.14
CA TYR A 105 10.28 18.59 17.39
C TYR A 105 9.36 17.92 18.42
N LEU A 106 8.65 16.86 18.03
CA LEU A 106 7.80 16.12 18.95
C LEU A 106 8.64 15.37 19.97
N ASP A 107 8.37 15.59 21.25
CA ASP A 107 8.84 14.71 22.32
C ASP A 107 8.12 13.37 22.24
N MET A 108 8.77 12.38 21.63
CA MET A 108 8.22 11.03 21.43
C MET A 108 8.03 10.25 22.74
N THR A 109 8.65 10.68 23.85
CA THR A 109 8.56 9.95 25.12
C THR A 109 7.16 9.98 25.73
N VAL A 110 6.35 10.97 25.37
CA VAL A 110 4.95 11.11 25.85
C VAL A 110 4.00 10.09 25.22
N LEU A 111 4.40 9.44 24.13
CA LEU A 111 3.55 8.51 23.38
C LEU A 111 3.52 7.10 24.00
N GLY A 112 4.49 6.78 24.87
CA GLY A 112 4.64 5.45 25.47
C GLY A 112 5.44 4.49 24.59
N LYS A 113 5.19 3.19 24.77
CA LYS A 113 5.91 2.09 24.10
C LYS A 113 4.99 1.34 23.16
N PHE A 114 5.52 0.94 22.01
CA PHE A 114 4.80 0.24 20.96
C PHE A 114 5.45 -1.10 20.65
N ALA A 115 4.64 -2.11 20.36
CA ALA A 115 5.14 -3.41 19.89
C ALA A 115 5.54 -3.39 18.40
N VAL A 116 4.95 -2.49 17.63
CA VAL A 116 5.19 -2.33 16.20
C VAL A 116 5.23 -0.85 15.83
N ILE A 117 6.28 -0.44 15.12
CA ILE A 117 6.42 0.88 14.51
C ILE A 117 6.37 0.72 12.99
N MET A 118 5.68 1.62 12.30
CA MET A 118 5.72 1.72 10.84
C MET A 118 6.02 3.16 10.43
N ALA A 119 6.95 3.34 9.51
CA ALA A 119 7.33 4.67 9.01
C ALA A 119 7.45 4.67 7.48
N ASP A 120 6.89 5.70 6.87
CA ASP A 120 7.04 6.07 5.45
C ASP A 120 7.56 7.51 5.36
N PRO A 121 8.86 7.72 5.61
CA PRO A 121 9.39 9.06 5.76
C PRO A 121 9.64 9.73 4.39
N PRO A 122 9.56 11.07 4.32
CA PRO A 122 9.79 11.82 3.10
C PRO A 122 11.30 11.95 2.81
N TRP A 123 11.94 10.84 2.46
CA TRP A 123 13.38 10.78 2.20
C TRP A 123 13.85 11.85 1.19
N ASP A 124 14.96 12.52 1.48
CA ASP A 124 15.68 13.26 0.45
C ASP A 124 16.37 12.30 -0.53
N ILE A 125 15.72 12.09 -1.67
CA ILE A 125 16.25 11.23 -2.73
C ILE A 125 17.13 11.99 -3.75
N HIS A 126 17.48 13.25 -3.47
CA HIS A 126 18.21 14.15 -4.37
C HIS A 126 17.50 14.33 -5.73
N MET A 127 16.18 14.49 -5.68
CA MET A 127 15.34 14.83 -6.83
C MET A 127 14.37 15.93 -6.42
N GLU A 128 13.95 16.77 -7.37
CA GLU A 128 12.84 17.68 -7.13
C GLU A 128 11.55 16.87 -6.97
N LEU A 129 10.95 16.98 -5.80
CA LEU A 129 9.69 16.33 -5.45
C LEU A 129 8.62 17.41 -5.22
N PRO A 130 7.33 17.10 -5.45
CA PRO A 130 6.22 18.02 -5.23
C PRO A 130 5.88 18.22 -3.73
N TYR A 131 6.74 17.76 -2.82
CA TYR A 131 6.58 17.81 -1.37
C TYR A 131 7.92 18.06 -0.68
N GLY A 132 7.88 18.53 0.57
CA GLY A 132 9.08 18.74 1.38
C GLY A 132 9.69 17.41 1.84
N THR A 133 11.02 17.33 1.83
CA THR A 133 11.79 16.16 2.26
C THR A 133 12.44 16.41 3.62
N MET A 134 12.87 15.32 4.25
CA MET A 134 13.72 15.32 5.43
C MET A 134 15.15 14.98 5.04
N SER A 135 16.10 15.78 5.51
CA SER A 135 17.53 15.54 5.27
C SER A 135 18.02 14.26 5.94
N ASP A 136 19.13 13.71 5.45
CA ASP A 136 19.73 12.49 6.01
C ASP A 136 20.05 12.63 7.52
N ASP A 137 20.46 13.82 7.97
CA ASP A 137 20.78 14.07 9.38
C ASP A 137 19.54 14.22 10.27
N GLU A 138 18.49 14.87 9.77
CA GLU A 138 17.20 14.92 10.47
C GLU A 138 16.60 13.52 10.62
N MET A 139 16.69 12.67 9.58
CA MET A 139 16.26 11.28 9.64
C MET A 139 17.01 10.51 10.73
N ARG A 140 18.34 10.60 10.78
CA ARG A 140 19.15 9.93 11.80
C ARG A 140 18.81 10.35 13.24
N GLN A 141 18.39 11.61 13.42
CA GLN A 141 18.10 12.20 14.73
C GLN A 141 16.68 11.91 15.25
N LEU A 142 15.82 11.24 14.47
CA LEU A 142 14.49 10.89 14.94
C LEU A 142 14.54 10.02 16.21
N GLY A 143 13.69 10.35 17.18
CA GLY A 143 13.60 9.69 18.49
C GLY A 143 13.03 8.27 18.50
N ILE A 144 13.12 7.53 17.38
CA ILE A 144 12.59 6.16 17.22
C ILE A 144 13.03 5.20 18.34
N PRO A 145 14.29 5.21 18.83
CA PRO A 145 14.70 4.32 19.93
C PRO A 145 13.90 4.50 21.22
N THR A 146 13.27 5.66 21.43
CA THR A 146 12.47 5.91 22.65
C THR A 146 11.12 5.19 22.63
N LEU A 147 10.62 4.84 21.44
CA LEU A 147 9.26 4.35 21.22
C LEU A 147 9.08 2.84 21.44
N GLN A 148 10.17 2.08 21.57
CA GLN A 148 10.08 0.62 21.62
C GLN A 148 11.19 0.03 22.50
N ASP A 149 10.84 -0.99 23.28
CA ASP A 149 11.78 -1.77 24.10
C ASP A 149 12.05 -3.13 23.43
N ASP A 150 10.97 -3.84 23.06
CA ASP A 150 11.00 -5.06 22.24
C ASP A 150 9.91 -4.97 21.16
N GLY A 151 10.24 -5.27 19.92
CA GLY A 151 9.25 -5.36 18.84
C GLY A 151 9.81 -5.29 17.42
N LEU A 152 8.95 -4.85 16.49
CA LEU A 152 9.25 -4.75 15.06
C LEU A 152 9.14 -3.33 14.53
N ILE A 153 10.00 -2.97 13.58
CA ILE A 153 9.86 -1.77 12.77
C ILE A 153 9.75 -2.11 11.28
N PHE A 154 8.79 -1.45 10.62
CA PHE A 154 8.54 -1.51 9.19
C PHE A 154 8.90 -0.15 8.57
N LEU A 155 9.96 -0.10 7.78
CA LEU A 155 10.48 1.14 7.21
C LEU A 155 10.41 1.11 5.68
N TRP A 156 9.54 1.93 5.11
CA TRP A 156 9.47 2.12 3.66
C TRP A 156 10.70 2.86 3.14
N VAL A 157 11.26 2.36 2.05
CA VAL A 157 12.47 2.88 1.43
C VAL A 157 12.35 2.84 -0.09
N THR A 158 12.99 3.79 -0.76
CA THR A 158 13.01 3.88 -2.23
C THR A 158 14.36 4.38 -2.74
N GLY A 159 14.80 3.86 -3.89
CA GLY A 159 16.02 4.31 -4.57
C GLY A 159 17.23 4.36 -3.63
N ARG A 160 17.85 5.54 -3.52
CA ARG A 160 19.01 5.77 -2.63
C ARG A 160 18.73 5.57 -1.15
N ALA A 161 17.48 5.76 -0.72
CA ALA A 161 17.10 5.64 0.68
C ALA A 161 17.16 4.19 1.19
N MET A 162 17.36 3.21 0.30
CA MET A 162 17.60 1.82 0.68
C MET A 162 18.77 1.68 1.64
N GLU A 163 19.93 2.27 1.31
CA GLU A 163 21.13 2.15 2.17
C GLU A 163 21.04 3.07 3.39
N LEU A 164 20.56 4.31 3.20
CA LEU A 164 20.34 5.23 4.31
C LEU A 164 19.35 4.66 5.34
N GLY A 165 18.27 4.01 4.88
CA GLY A 165 17.30 3.35 5.75
C GLY A 165 17.91 2.21 6.55
N ARG A 166 18.81 1.42 5.95
CA ARG A 166 19.57 0.38 6.67
C ARG A 166 20.48 0.98 7.73
N ASP A 167 21.14 2.10 7.42
CA ASP A 167 22.00 2.80 8.38
C ASP A 167 21.18 3.41 9.53
N CYS A 168 20.02 4.00 9.23
CA CYS A 168 19.10 4.51 10.25
C CYS A 168 18.61 3.39 11.17
N LEU A 169 18.21 2.24 10.62
CA LEU A 169 17.77 1.08 11.42
C LEU A 169 18.87 0.60 12.37
N LYS A 170 20.11 0.48 11.89
CA LYS A 170 21.26 0.13 12.75
C LYS A 170 21.50 1.18 13.83
N LEU A 171 21.48 2.46 13.46
CA LEU A 171 21.65 3.58 14.39
C LEU A 171 20.57 3.58 15.48
N TRP A 172 19.34 3.24 15.11
CA TRP A 172 18.22 3.15 16.04
C TRP A 172 18.20 1.85 16.87
N GLY A 173 19.20 0.99 16.70
CA GLY A 173 19.36 -0.24 17.49
C GLY A 173 18.54 -1.42 16.97
N TYR A 174 18.20 -1.46 15.69
CA TYR A 174 17.47 -2.57 15.06
C TYR A 174 18.36 -3.44 14.19
N GLU A 175 18.06 -4.74 14.16
CA GLU A 175 18.64 -5.69 13.21
C GLU A 175 17.62 -6.01 12.11
N ARG A 176 18.02 -5.85 10.84
CA ARG A 176 17.16 -6.17 9.70
C ARG A 176 17.01 -7.69 9.57
N VAL A 177 15.77 -8.17 9.64
CA VAL A 177 15.44 -9.60 9.56
C VAL A 177 14.68 -9.98 8.31
N ASP A 178 13.98 -9.04 7.66
CA ASP A 178 13.24 -9.31 6.43
C ASP A 178 13.17 -8.08 5.52
N GLU A 179 12.59 -8.26 4.33
CA GLU A 179 12.32 -7.20 3.36
C GLU A 179 11.05 -7.52 2.57
N ILE A 180 9.99 -6.75 2.82
CA ILE A 180 8.73 -6.85 2.10
C ILE A 180 8.85 -6.08 0.78
N ILE A 181 8.35 -6.70 -0.30
CA ILE A 181 8.19 -6.04 -1.59
C ILE A 181 6.71 -5.83 -1.92
N TRP A 182 6.31 -4.59 -2.13
CA TRP A 182 4.98 -4.28 -2.63
C TRP A 182 5.00 -4.14 -4.15
N VAL A 183 4.49 -5.16 -4.85
CA VAL A 183 4.37 -5.14 -6.31
C VAL A 183 3.20 -4.25 -6.73
N LYS A 184 3.48 -3.25 -7.57
CA LYS A 184 2.50 -2.28 -8.06
C LYS A 184 1.74 -2.85 -9.25
N THR A 185 0.45 -3.13 -9.05
CA THR A 185 -0.44 -3.63 -10.09
C THR A 185 -1.49 -2.57 -10.48
N ASN A 186 -1.95 -2.64 -11.73
CA ASN A 186 -3.13 -1.89 -12.16
C ASN A 186 -4.42 -2.64 -11.80
N GLN A 187 -5.58 -2.06 -12.12
CA GLN A 187 -6.87 -2.72 -11.81
C GLN A 187 -7.02 -4.08 -12.49
N LEU A 188 -6.35 -4.31 -13.62
CA LEU A 188 -6.30 -5.61 -14.32
C LEU A 188 -5.32 -6.61 -13.67
N GLN A 189 -4.77 -6.31 -12.49
CA GLN A 189 -3.78 -7.11 -11.77
C GLN A 189 -2.47 -7.31 -12.56
N ARG A 190 -2.15 -6.40 -13.47
CA ARG A 190 -0.91 -6.43 -14.26
C ARG A 190 0.10 -5.46 -13.69
N ILE A 191 1.38 -5.83 -13.73
CA ILE A 191 2.46 -4.95 -13.29
C ILE A 191 2.48 -3.70 -14.17
N ILE A 192 2.59 -2.54 -13.53
CA ILE A 192 2.77 -1.25 -14.20
C ILE A 192 4.17 -1.20 -14.82
N ARG A 193 4.25 -1.18 -16.15
CA ARG A 193 5.54 -1.28 -16.90
C ARG A 193 5.76 -0.14 -17.90
N THR A 194 4.75 0.68 -18.18
CA THR A 194 4.84 1.76 -19.17
C THR A 194 5.31 3.07 -18.52
N GLY A 195 6.03 3.89 -19.27
CA GLY A 195 6.60 5.16 -18.79
C GLY A 195 8.06 5.03 -18.34
N ARG A 196 8.60 6.08 -17.72
CA ARG A 196 9.95 6.12 -17.12
C ARG A 196 9.81 6.19 -15.61
N THR A 197 9.58 5.05 -14.97
CA THR A 197 9.30 4.96 -13.53
C THR A 197 10.56 4.75 -12.67
N GLY A 198 11.72 4.66 -13.31
CA GLY A 198 13.02 4.63 -12.64
C GLY A 198 14.11 5.22 -13.53
N HIS A 199 15.31 5.37 -12.98
CA HIS A 199 16.42 6.03 -13.67
C HIS A 199 17.01 5.17 -14.80
N TRP A 200 17.21 3.87 -14.52
CA TRP A 200 17.76 2.88 -15.46
C TRP A 200 16.76 1.80 -15.86
N LEU A 201 16.03 1.25 -14.88
CA LEU A 201 14.99 0.24 -15.07
C LEU A 201 13.66 0.79 -14.58
N ASN A 202 12.55 0.34 -15.17
CA ASN A 202 11.23 0.68 -14.65
C ASN A 202 11.00 0.01 -13.29
N HIS A 203 10.58 0.81 -12.32
CA HIS A 203 10.24 0.35 -10.99
C HIS A 203 8.80 -0.15 -10.97
N GLY A 204 8.62 -1.46 -10.76
CA GLY A 204 7.31 -2.11 -10.59
C GLY A 204 6.97 -2.47 -9.14
N LYS A 205 7.76 -2.00 -8.18
CA LYS A 205 7.62 -2.31 -6.76
C LYS A 205 8.18 -1.23 -5.85
N GLU A 206 7.77 -1.27 -4.59
CA GLU A 206 8.39 -0.56 -3.46
C GLU A 206 8.89 -1.57 -2.41
N HIS A 207 9.82 -1.12 -1.57
CA HIS A 207 10.46 -1.94 -0.55
C HIS A 207 10.10 -1.43 0.84
N CYS A 208 9.84 -2.35 1.76
CA CYS A 208 9.68 -2.08 3.18
C CYS A 208 10.62 -2.98 3.96
N LEU A 209 11.65 -2.39 4.59
CA LEU A 209 12.57 -3.12 5.45
C LEU A 209 11.85 -3.54 6.72
N VAL A 210 12.07 -4.78 7.16
CA VAL A 210 11.54 -5.29 8.42
C VAL A 210 12.71 -5.57 9.34
N SER A 211 12.69 -4.95 10.51
CA SER A 211 13.77 -5.08 11.49
C SER A 211 13.20 -5.30 12.88
N MET A 212 13.94 -6.00 13.73
CA MET A 212 13.56 -6.26 15.12
C MET A 212 14.60 -5.69 16.07
N THR A 213 14.17 -5.36 17.28
CA THR A 213 15.08 -5.08 18.39
C THR A 213 15.87 -6.35 18.74
N PRO A 214 17.20 -6.29 18.89
CA PRO A 214 18.00 -7.44 19.31
C PRO A 214 17.51 -7.97 20.66
N LEU A 215 17.51 -9.29 20.82
CA LEU A 215 17.32 -9.91 22.12
C LEU A 215 18.53 -9.60 23.01
N PRO A 216 18.33 -9.31 24.30
CA PRO A 216 19.41 -9.04 25.26
C PRO A 216 20.33 -10.25 25.49
#